data_AF-A0A8J4XLI7-F1
#
_entry.id   AF-A0A8J4XLI7-F1
#
_cell.length_a   1.000
_cell.length_b   1.000
_cell.length_c   1.000
_cell.angle_alpha   90.00
_cell.angle_beta   90.00
_cell.angle_gamma   90.00
#
_symmetry.space_group_name_H-M   'P 1'
#
loop_
_entity.id
_entity.type
_entity.pdbx_description
1 polymer ?
#
loop_
_entity_poly.entity_id
_entity_poly.type
_entity_poly.pdbx_seq_one_letter_code
_entity_poly.pdbx_strand_id
1 'polypeptide(L)'
;MRLTLALLRKRMPKGHIYLGKHRKIPKVTEVVTGNLGRRLEVEEQNMYILRHPYLTLEQAWGHGAALGKGKQFYERVRNHKEKWLTSVTVEEQYDTLRNNDKWD
;
A
#
# COMPACT_ATOMS: atom_id res chain seq x y z
N MET A 1 6.51 37.41 -36.99
CA MET A 1 7.35 36.67 -36.01
C MET A 1 6.72 35.30 -35.77
N ARG A 2 7.47 34.20 -35.86
CA ARG A 2 6.91 32.83 -35.71
C ARG A 2 6.64 32.55 -34.22
N LEU A 3 5.42 32.11 -33.88
CA LEU A 3 4.97 31.78 -32.51
C LEU A 3 5.88 30.77 -31.77
N THR A 4 6.70 30.01 -32.51
CA THR A 4 7.67 29.05 -31.97
C THR A 4 8.83 29.69 -31.22
N LEU A 5 9.14 30.97 -31.45
CA LEU A 5 10.19 31.72 -30.72
C LEU A 5 9.72 32.19 -29.34
N ALA A 6 8.42 32.41 -29.14
CA ALA A 6 7.84 32.86 -27.87
C ALA A 6 7.72 31.73 -26.84
N LEU A 7 7.68 30.47 -27.29
CA LEU A 7 7.70 29.30 -26.42
C LEU A 7 9.15 28.99 -26.02
N LEU A 8 9.62 29.66 -24.95
CA LEU A 8 10.86 29.37 -24.20
C LEU A 8 10.84 27.96 -23.55
N ARG A 9 10.38 26.94 -24.26
CA ARG A 9 10.22 25.59 -23.74
C ARG A 9 11.58 24.91 -23.71
N LYS A 10 12.12 24.67 -22.50
CA LYS A 10 13.32 23.85 -22.29
C LYS A 10 13.22 22.57 -23.14
N ARG A 11 14.30 22.22 -23.84
CA ARG A 11 14.39 21.04 -24.72
C ARG A 11 14.22 19.76 -23.90
N MET A 12 12.97 19.34 -23.69
CA MET A 12 12.63 18.07 -23.05
C MET A 12 12.57 16.94 -24.08
N PRO A 13 12.78 15.68 -23.67
CA PRO A 13 12.62 14.57 -24.59
C PRO A 13 11.20 14.50 -25.16
N LYS A 14 11.09 14.12 -26.44
CA LYS A 14 9.79 13.90 -27.09
C LYS A 14 9.22 12.57 -26.60
N GLY A 15 7.94 12.53 -26.22
CA GLY A 15 7.28 11.33 -25.70
C GLY A 15 7.44 11.17 -24.18
N HIS A 16 7.46 9.94 -23.68
CA HIS A 16 7.51 9.66 -22.25
C HIS A 16 8.88 10.01 -21.65
N ILE A 17 8.90 10.97 -20.72
CA ILE A 17 10.13 11.62 -20.24
C ILE A 17 11.11 10.70 -19.50
N TYR A 18 10.65 9.60 -18.90
CA TYR A 18 11.51 8.66 -18.13
C TYR A 18 11.81 7.34 -18.86
N LEU A 19 11.33 7.18 -20.09
CA LEU A 19 11.42 5.91 -20.84
C LEU A 19 12.02 6.16 -22.24
N GLY A 20 12.49 5.08 -22.88
CA GLY A 20 13.06 5.13 -24.24
C GLY A 20 14.49 5.68 -24.32
N LYS A 21 14.94 5.94 -25.56
CA LYS A 21 16.33 6.32 -25.89
C LYS A 21 16.71 7.70 -25.36
N HIS A 22 15.81 8.67 -25.49
CA HIS A 22 16.01 10.03 -25.01
C HIS A 22 15.14 10.22 -23.76
N ARG A 23 15.74 10.09 -22.58
CA ARG A 23 15.04 10.21 -21.29
C ARG A 23 15.72 11.24 -20.40
N LYS A 24 14.96 11.82 -19.48
CA LYS A 24 15.46 12.67 -18.41
C LYS A 24 16.07 11.78 -17.32
N ILE A 25 17.39 11.79 -17.21
CA ILE A 25 18.11 11.05 -16.17
C ILE A 25 18.09 11.90 -14.89
N PRO A 26 17.55 11.41 -13.76
CA PRO A 26 17.66 12.10 -12.49
C PRO A 26 19.13 12.13 -12.07
N LYS A 27 19.60 13.29 -11.59
CA LYS A 27 20.96 13.41 -11.05
C LYS A 27 20.97 12.85 -9.63
N VAL A 28 22.02 12.09 -9.31
CA VAL A 28 22.28 11.67 -7.93
C VAL A 28 22.72 12.91 -7.16
N THR A 29 21.94 13.30 -6.16
CA THR A 29 22.28 14.39 -5.25
C THR A 29 22.88 13.83 -3.96
N GLU A 30 23.56 14.69 -3.20
CA GLU A 30 24.12 14.33 -1.89
C GLU A 30 23.04 13.85 -0.93
N VAL A 31 21.83 14.44 -0.98
CA VAL A 31 20.68 14.01 -0.18
C VAL A 31 20.29 12.56 -0.47
N VAL A 32 20.24 12.18 -1.75
CA VAL A 32 19.91 10.80 -2.15
C VAL A 32 20.96 9.82 -1.64
N THR A 33 22.23 10.21 -1.73
CA THR A 33 23.36 9.39 -1.26
C THR A 33 23.36 9.25 0.26
N GLY A 34 23.12 10.35 0.99
CA GLY A 34 23.01 10.32 2.45
C GLY A 34 21.80 9.52 2.95
N ASN A 35 20.67 9.58 2.24
CA ASN A 35 19.50 8.74 2.56
C ASN A 35 19.79 7.25 2.32
N LEU A 36 20.53 6.92 1.26
CA LEU A 36 20.95 5.55 1.00
C LEU A 36 21.88 5.04 2.11
N GLY A 37 22.87 5.85 2.53
CA GLY A 37 23.78 5.51 3.63
C GLY A 37 23.01 5.17 4.92
N ARG A 38 22.10 6.05 5.36
CA ARG A 38 21.27 5.80 6.54
C ARG A 38 20.42 4.53 6.45
N ARG A 39 19.90 4.20 5.26
CA ARG A 39 19.15 2.96 5.05
C ARG A 39 20.03 1.72 5.20
N LEU A 40 21.25 1.78 4.67
CA LEU A 40 22.22 0.69 4.78
C LEU A 40 22.66 0.48 6.22
N GLU A 41 22.87 1.55 7.00
CA GLU A 41 23.17 1.47 8.43
C GLU A 41 22.05 0.75 9.22
N VAL A 42 20.79 1.10 8.95
CA VAL A 42 19.63 0.43 9.56
C VAL A 42 19.55 -1.04 9.12
N GLU A 43 19.84 -1.33 7.86
CA GLU A 43 19.84 -2.69 7.35
C GLU A 43 20.93 -3.55 8.01
N GLU A 44 22.15 -3.01 8.17
CA GLU A 44 23.25 -3.66 8.87
C GLU A 44 22.88 -3.96 10.33
N GLN A 45 22.28 -2.99 11.03
CA GLN A 45 21.81 -3.18 12.41
C GLN A 45 20.74 -4.27 12.49
N ASN A 46 19.79 -4.29 11.56
CA ASN A 46 18.75 -5.32 11.51
C ASN A 46 19.36 -6.71 11.23
N MET A 47 20.30 -6.80 10.31
CA MET A 47 20.98 -8.06 9.97
C MET A 47 21.76 -8.61 11.16
N TYR A 48 22.43 -7.74 11.93
CA TYR A 48 23.13 -8.13 13.15
C TYR A 48 22.17 -8.76 14.18
N ILE A 49 21.02 -8.12 14.41
CA ILE A 49 20.01 -8.61 15.35
C ILE A 49 19.39 -9.93 14.87
N LEU A 50 19.03 -10.02 13.59
CA LEU A 50 18.34 -11.18 13.02
C LEU A 50 19.25 -12.41 12.85
N ARG A 51 20.58 -12.25 12.88
CA ARG A 51 21.55 -13.35 12.77
C ARG A 51 21.50 -14.32 13.95
N HIS A 52 21.03 -13.88 15.12
CA HIS A 52 21.08 -14.66 16.36
C HIS A 52 19.68 -15.03 16.85
N PRO A 53 19.03 -16.05 16.25
CA PRO A 53 17.70 -16.49 16.69
C PRO A 53 17.76 -17.13 18.08
N TYR A 54 16.71 -16.92 18.86
CA TYR A 54 16.57 -17.49 20.21
C TYR A 54 16.24 -18.99 20.20
N LEU A 55 15.40 -19.42 19.26
CA LEU A 55 15.01 -20.82 19.10
C LEU A 55 15.66 -21.42 17.86
N THR A 56 16.03 -22.69 17.96
CA THR A 56 16.38 -23.50 16.79
C THR A 56 15.11 -23.83 15.98
N LEU A 57 15.28 -24.23 14.72
CA LEU A 57 14.16 -24.58 13.85
C LEU A 57 13.32 -25.73 14.42
N GLU A 58 13.97 -26.70 15.07
CA GLU A 58 13.30 -27.84 15.71
C GLU A 58 12.43 -27.40 16.90
N GLN A 59 12.93 -26.48 17.73
CA GLN A 59 12.18 -25.93 18.86
C GLN A 59 11.05 -25.00 18.43
N ALA A 60 11.22 -24.28 17.32
CA ALA A 60 10.20 -23.41 16.77
C ALA A 60 9.02 -24.18 16.17
N TRP A 61 9.25 -25.44 15.75
CA TRP A 61 8.20 -26.30 15.22
C TRP A 61 7.10 -26.49 16.27
N GLY A 62 5.86 -26.17 15.92
CA GLY A 62 4.68 -26.49 16.75
C GLY A 62 4.54 -25.72 18.07
N HIS A 63 5.49 -24.85 18.44
CA HIS A 63 5.44 -24.08 19.70
C HIS A 63 4.12 -23.27 19.83
N GLY A 64 3.61 -22.78 18.70
CA GLY A 64 2.38 -21.98 18.64
C GLY A 64 1.08 -22.79 18.56
N ALA A 65 1.13 -24.12 18.45
CA ALA A 65 -0.06 -24.93 18.21
C ALA A 65 -1.01 -24.92 19.42
N ALA A 66 -0.47 -25.00 20.63
CA ALA A 66 -1.24 -24.97 21.88
C ALA A 66 -1.97 -23.63 22.09
N LEU A 67 -1.45 -22.53 21.53
CA LEU A 67 -2.08 -21.21 21.60
C LEU A 67 -3.40 -21.14 20.81
N GLY A 68 -3.66 -22.05 19.88
CA GLY A 68 -4.93 -22.15 19.14
C GLY A 68 -5.27 -20.96 18.23
N LYS A 69 -4.45 -19.90 18.20
CA LYS A 69 -4.70 -18.64 17.48
C LYS A 69 -4.91 -18.85 15.98
N GLY A 70 -4.13 -19.73 15.36
CA GLY A 70 -4.26 -20.05 13.94
C GLY A 70 -5.61 -20.70 13.61
N LYS A 71 -6.07 -21.63 14.46
CA LYS A 71 -7.37 -22.29 14.31
C LYS A 71 -8.52 -21.31 14.52
N GLN A 72 -8.45 -20.47 15.56
CA GLN A 72 -9.44 -19.43 15.83
C GLN A 72 -9.54 -18.41 14.68
N PHE A 73 -8.42 -17.97 14.13
CA PHE A 73 -8.40 -17.08 12.97
C PHE A 73 -9.02 -17.74 11.75
N TYR A 74 -8.61 -18.98 11.45
CA TYR A 74 -9.16 -19.74 10.33
C TYR A 74 -10.67 -19.94 10.46
N GLU A 75 -11.17 -20.33 11.63
CA GLU A 75 -12.60 -20.47 11.91
C GLU A 75 -13.32 -19.13 11.78
N ARG A 76 -12.74 -18.03 12.29
CA ARG A 76 -13.30 -16.69 12.12
C ARG A 76 -13.43 -16.30 10.65
N VAL A 77 -12.39 -16.49 9.85
CA VAL A 77 -12.41 -16.17 8.41
C VAL A 77 -13.36 -17.09 7.65
N ARG A 78 -13.36 -18.39 7.95
CA ARG A 78 -14.27 -19.36 7.34
C ARG A 78 -15.74 -19.07 7.68
N ASN A 79 -16.00 -18.68 8.92
CA ASN A 79 -17.33 -18.35 9.42
C ASN A 79 -17.68 -16.88 9.16
N HIS A 80 -16.77 -16.08 8.61
CA HIS A 80 -17.03 -14.72 8.16
C HIS A 80 -17.99 -14.78 6.97
N LYS A 81 -19.28 -14.84 7.30
CA LYS A 81 -20.37 -14.84 6.35
C LYS A 81 -20.81 -13.39 6.11
N GLU A 82 -20.27 -12.79 5.07
CA GLU A 82 -21.05 -11.84 4.26
C GLU A 82 -21.34 -12.53 2.92
N LYS A 83 -22.01 -13.68 3.00
CA LYS A 83 -22.39 -14.43 1.79
C LYS A 83 -23.67 -13.90 1.15
N TRP A 84 -24.40 -13.05 1.86
CA TRP A 84 -25.70 -12.53 1.46
C TRP A 84 -25.78 -11.06 1.82
N LEU A 85 -26.39 -10.26 0.94
CA LEU A 85 -26.75 -8.89 1.28
C LEU A 85 -27.70 -8.92 2.49
N THR A 86 -27.60 -7.90 3.34
CA THR A 86 -28.55 -7.68 4.42
C THR A 86 -29.97 -7.59 3.84
N SER A 87 -30.93 -8.23 4.49
CA SER A 87 -32.33 -8.07 4.11
C SER A 87 -32.72 -6.61 4.32
N VAL A 88 -33.13 -5.93 3.25
CA VAL A 88 -33.64 -4.56 3.31
C VAL A 88 -35.16 -4.65 3.40
N THR A 89 -35.78 -3.95 4.36
CA THR A 89 -37.25 -3.90 4.44
C THR A 89 -37.82 -2.91 3.44
N VAL A 90 -39.11 -3.03 3.15
CA VAL A 90 -39.80 -2.14 2.19
C VAL A 90 -39.76 -0.69 2.67
N GLU A 91 -39.85 -0.47 3.99
CA GLU A 91 -39.77 0.83 4.64
C GLU A 91 -38.39 1.47 4.45
N GLU A 92 -37.30 0.70 4.65
CA GLU A 92 -35.93 1.18 4.44
C GLU A 92 -35.66 1.56 2.97
N GLN A 93 -36.26 0.84 2.02
CA GLN A 93 -36.16 1.19 0.59
C GLN A 93 -36.86 2.53 0.29
N TYR A 94 -38.01 2.78 0.92
CA TYR A 94 -38.83 3.95 0.65
C TYR A 94 -38.60 5.14 1.59
N ASP A 95 -37.72 5.03 2.59
CA ASP A 95 -37.37 6.13 3.51
C ASP A 95 -36.88 7.39 2.75
N THR A 96 -36.21 7.16 1.62
CA THR A 96 -35.77 8.23 0.71
C THR A 96 -36.90 9.11 0.18
N LEU A 97 -38.14 8.61 0.07
CA LEU A 97 -39.31 9.37 -0.39
C LEU A 97 -39.83 10.38 0.65
N ARG A 98 -39.41 10.22 1.91
CA ARG A 98 -39.80 11.10 3.02
C ARG A 98 -39.01 12.41 3.06
N ASN A 99 -37.99 12.54 2.21
CA ASN A 99 -37.15 13.75 2.11
C ASN A 99 -37.93 15.04 1.79
N ASN A 100 -39.13 14.94 1.22
CA ASN A 100 -40.01 16.05 0.89
C ASN A 100 -41.31 16.04 1.70
N ASP A 101 -41.38 15.25 2.78
CA ASP A 101 -42.53 15.21 3.71
C ASP A 101 -42.54 16.50 4.54
N LYS A 102 -43.19 17.54 4.01
CA LYS A 102 -43.40 18.82 4.69
C LYS A 102 -44.85 18.90 5.15
N TRP A 103 -45.05 19.21 6.42
CA TRP A 103 -46.36 19.58 6.94
C TRP A 103 -46.64 21.04 6.54
N ASP A 104 -47.88 21.34 6.16
CA ASP A 104 -48.36 22.73 5.97
C ASP A 104 -48.19 23.57 7.25
#